data_AF-A0A0D0S428-F1
#
_entry.id   AF-A0A0D0S428-F1
#
_cell.length_a   1.000
_cell.length_b   1.000
_cell.length_c   1.000
_cell.angle_alpha   90.00
_cell.angle_beta   90.00
_cell.angle_gamma   90.00
#
_symmetry.space_group_name_H-M   'P 1'
#
loop_
_entity.id
_entity.type
_entity.pdbx_description
1 polymer ?
#
loop_
_entity_poly.entity_id
_entity_poly.type
_entity_poly.pdbx_seq_one_letter_code
_entity_poly.pdbx_strand_id
1 'polypeptide(L)'
;MFFEIGTDSSLFDGLAISREEQLCREYLGQYPVISLSLKQVSGLNFEEAKEGLSDEIRTEIRRFYHILDKEQIEDDDRKLLSDLKNEKENLKSSIKSLSEILYRYYNKKSLS
;
A
#
# COMPACT_ATOMS: atom_id res chain seq x y z
N MET A 1 -6.38 4.98 6.51
CA MET A 1 -7.51 4.04 6.26
C MET A 1 -7.76 3.22 7.52
N PHE A 2 -8.94 2.64 7.77
CA PHE A 2 -9.18 1.88 9.02
C PHE A 2 -8.06 0.88 9.36
N PHE A 3 -7.60 0.09 8.39
CA PHE A 3 -6.56 -0.92 8.61
C PHE A 3 -5.12 -0.38 8.66
N GLU A 4 -4.89 0.86 8.20
CA GLU A 4 -3.57 1.34 7.81
C GLU A 4 -2.70 1.76 9.00
N ILE A 5 -1.48 1.26 9.07
CA ILE A 5 -0.49 1.62 10.10
C ILE A 5 -0.34 3.14 10.23
N GLY A 6 -0.38 3.62 11.47
CA GLY A 6 -0.29 5.04 11.78
C GLY A 6 -1.61 5.81 11.65
N THR A 7 -2.72 5.12 11.38
CA THR A 7 -4.05 5.74 11.37
C THR A 7 -4.42 6.23 12.77
N ASP A 8 -4.87 7.48 12.84
CA ASP A 8 -5.45 8.08 14.04
C ASP A 8 -6.81 7.41 14.34
N SER A 9 -6.89 6.73 15.48
CA SER A 9 -8.10 6.01 15.89
C SER A 9 -9.28 6.94 16.18
N SER A 10 -9.03 8.20 16.54
CA SER A 10 -10.08 9.19 16.84
C SER A 10 -10.96 9.51 15.63
N LEU A 11 -10.47 9.25 14.41
CA LEU A 11 -11.24 9.39 13.17
C LEU A 11 -12.48 8.49 13.11
N PHE A 12 -12.54 7.47 13.96
CA PHE A 12 -13.66 6.52 14.01
C PHE A 12 -14.57 6.72 15.21
N ASP A 13 -14.30 7.69 16.08
CA ASP A 13 -15.09 7.93 17.29
C ASP A 13 -16.55 8.26 16.95
N GLY A 14 -17.47 7.57 17.63
CA GLY A 14 -18.91 7.74 17.42
C GLY A 14 -19.48 7.04 16.18
N LEU A 15 -18.64 6.44 15.33
CA LEU A 15 -19.10 5.61 14.22
C LEU A 15 -19.56 4.23 14.71
N ALA A 16 -20.41 3.55 13.94
CA ALA A 16 -20.89 2.21 14.31
C ALA A 16 -19.73 1.21 14.53
N ILE A 17 -18.66 1.32 13.73
CA ILE A 17 -17.47 0.45 13.83
C ILE A 17 -16.73 0.62 15.17
N SER A 18 -16.82 1.78 15.83
CA SER A 18 -16.15 2.01 17.11
C SER A 18 -16.75 1.18 18.24
N ARG A 19 -17.95 0.62 18.03
CA ARG A 19 -18.62 -0.28 18.98
C ARG A 19 -18.13 -1.72 18.85
N GLU A 20 -17.52 -2.07 17.72
CA GLU A 20 -16.94 -3.39 17.47
C GLU A 20 -15.52 -3.44 18.05
N GLU A 21 -15.43 -3.49 19.39
CA GLU A 21 -14.14 -3.34 20.08
C GLU A 21 -13.13 -4.41 19.70
N GLN A 22 -13.57 -5.65 19.45
CA GLN A 22 -12.67 -6.73 19.04
C GLN A 22 -12.08 -6.44 17.66
N LEU A 23 -12.89 -5.99 16.71
CA LEU A 23 -12.41 -5.61 15.37
C LEU A 23 -11.46 -4.42 15.45
N CYS A 24 -11.77 -3.41 16.25
CA CYS A 24 -10.89 -2.26 16.43
C CYS A 24 -9.55 -2.68 17.03
N ARG A 25 -9.54 -3.52 18.08
CA ARG A 25 -8.30 -4.03 18.68
C ARG A 25 -7.45 -4.85 17.72
N GLU A 26 -8.09 -5.66 16.88
CA GLU A 26 -7.38 -6.59 16.00
C GLU A 26 -6.90 -5.95 14.70
N TYR A 27 -7.64 -4.96 14.18
CA TYR A 27 -7.44 -4.47 12.81
C TYR A 27 -7.14 -2.96 12.68
N LEU A 28 -7.61 -2.11 13.61
CA LEU A 28 -7.48 -0.67 13.46
C LEU A 28 -6.00 -0.25 13.52
N GLY A 29 -5.51 0.29 12.41
CA GLY A 29 -4.15 0.77 12.29
C GLY A 29 -3.04 -0.28 12.39
N GLN A 30 -3.35 -1.56 12.11
CA GLN A 30 -2.42 -2.68 12.34
C GLN A 30 -1.70 -3.21 11.09
N TYR A 31 -2.09 -2.79 9.89
CA TYR A 31 -1.64 -3.38 8.63
C TYR A 31 -1.02 -2.36 7.67
N PRO A 32 0.05 -2.73 6.94
CA PRO A 32 0.47 -1.96 5.78
C PRO A 32 -0.57 -2.17 4.67
N VAL A 33 -1.26 -1.10 4.27
CA VAL A 33 -2.36 -1.17 3.30
C VAL A 33 -1.88 -0.67 1.94
N ILE A 34 -2.03 -1.49 0.91
CA ILE A 34 -1.82 -1.08 -0.49
C ILE A 34 -3.19 -0.69 -1.05
N SER A 35 -3.43 0.60 -1.24
CA SER A 35 -4.68 1.14 -1.77
C SER A 35 -4.53 1.56 -3.22
N LEU A 36 -5.43 1.08 -4.09
CA LEU A 36 -5.47 1.47 -5.49
C LEU A 36 -6.84 2.07 -5.80
N SER A 37 -6.87 3.35 -6.20
CA SER A 37 -8.09 4.01 -6.65
C SER A 37 -8.27 3.88 -8.15
N LEU A 38 -9.40 3.32 -8.58
CA LEU A 38 -9.77 3.28 -10.00
C LEU A 38 -10.50 4.54 -10.48
N LYS A 39 -10.71 5.54 -9.60
CA LYS A 39 -11.49 6.74 -9.93
C LYS A 39 -10.87 7.59 -11.04
N GLN A 40 -9.54 7.53 -11.18
CA GLN A 40 -8.78 8.25 -12.20
C GLN A 40 -8.43 7.36 -13.41
N VAL A 41 -8.81 6.07 -13.36
CA VAL A 41 -8.60 5.12 -14.46
C VAL A 41 -9.76 5.27 -15.44
N SER A 42 -9.80 6.43 -16.12
CA SER A 42 -10.79 6.75 -17.16
C SER A 42 -10.07 6.87 -18.50
N GLY A 43 -9.91 5.76 -19.19
CA GLY A 43 -9.39 5.72 -20.56
C GLY A 43 -10.52 5.51 -21.56
N LEU A 44 -10.44 6.16 -22.73
CA LEU A 44 -11.32 5.87 -23.87
C LEU A 44 -10.96 4.52 -24.52
N ASN A 45 -9.79 3.97 -24.19
CA ASN A 45 -9.29 2.67 -24.63
C ASN A 45 -8.50 1.96 -23.51
N PHE A 46 -8.20 0.68 -23.76
CA PHE A 46 -7.53 -0.21 -22.80
C PHE A 46 -6.13 0.27 -22.38
N GLU A 47 -5.36 0.86 -23.31
CA GLU A 47 -3.99 1.31 -23.00
C GLU A 47 -3.98 2.51 -22.06
N GLU A 48 -4.87 3.48 -22.27
CA GLU A 48 -5.03 4.62 -21.35
C GLU A 48 -5.46 4.17 -19.95
N ALA A 49 -6.36 3.19 -19.86
CA ALA A 49 -6.76 2.62 -18.57
C ALA A 49 -5.60 1.86 -17.88
N LYS A 50 -4.80 1.13 -18.65
CA LYS A 50 -3.61 0.43 -18.15
C LYS A 50 -2.54 1.42 -17.67
N GLU A 51 -2.34 2.52 -18.39
CA GLU A 51 -1.42 3.59 -18.00
C GLU A 51 -1.90 4.27 -16.70
N GLY A 52 -3.18 4.62 -16.60
CA GLY A 52 -3.75 5.18 -15.36
C GLY A 52 -3.61 4.25 -14.15
N LEU A 53 -3.81 2.95 -14.33
CA LEU A 53 -3.58 1.96 -13.26
C LEU A 53 -2.09 1.88 -12.88
N SER A 54 -1.20 1.98 -13.86
CA SER A 54 0.25 1.99 -13.63
C SER A 54 0.67 3.18 -12.79
N ASP A 55 0.10 4.35 -13.05
CA ASP A 55 0.38 5.57 -12.31
C ASP A 55 -0.18 5.54 -10.88
N GLU A 56 -1.36 4.95 -10.69
CA GLU A 56 -1.92 4.72 -9.35
C GLU A 56 -1.01 3.79 -8.53
N ILE A 57 -0.54 2.68 -9.12
CA ILE A 57 0.39 1.75 -8.47
C ILE A 57 1.71 2.46 -8.09
N ARG A 58 2.27 3.28 -8.98
CA ARG A 58 3.48 4.05 -8.67
C ARG A 58 3.26 5.06 -7.55
N THR A 59 2.11 5.71 -7.54
CA THR A 59 1.74 6.65 -6.49
C THR A 59 1.68 5.92 -5.14
N GLU A 60 1.09 4.74 -5.12
CA GLU A 60 1.00 3.92 -3.92
C GLU A 60 2.37 3.41 -3.45
N ILE A 61 3.22 2.93 -4.36
CA ILE A 61 4.60 2.53 -4.06
C ILE A 61 5.38 3.66 -3.39
N ARG A 62 5.24 4.90 -3.87
CA ARG A 62 5.94 6.07 -3.32
C ARG A 62 5.57 6.38 -1.88
N ARG A 63 4.35 6.07 -1.44
CA ARG A 63 3.94 6.27 -0.03
C ARG A 63 4.80 5.46 0.93
N PHE A 64 5.33 4.33 0.48
CA PHE A 64 6.19 3.47 1.29
C PHE A 64 7.66 3.84 1.24
N TYR A 65 8.10 4.83 0.46
CA TYR A 65 9.53 5.18 0.37
C TYR A 65 10.15 5.64 1.68
N HIS A 66 9.35 6.09 2.64
CA HIS A 66 9.83 6.42 3.97
C HIS A 66 10.47 5.22 4.71
N ILE A 67 10.19 3.97 4.28
CA ILE A 67 10.83 2.77 4.83
C ILE A 67 12.24 2.57 4.28
N LEU A 68 12.57 3.18 3.12
CA LEU A 68 13.90 3.08 2.54
C LEU A 68 14.93 3.61 3.52
N ASP A 69 14.69 4.71 4.21
CA ASP A 69 15.70 5.33 5.08
C ASP A 69 15.87 4.64 6.45
N LYS A 70 15.29 3.45 6.64
CA LYS A 70 15.31 2.71 7.90
C LYS A 70 16.38 1.63 7.89
N GLU A 71 17.08 1.44 8.99
CA GLU A 71 18.12 0.39 9.12
C GLU A 71 17.55 -1.04 9.00
N GLN A 72 16.24 -1.21 9.21
CA GLN A 72 15.57 -2.50 9.20
C GLN A 72 15.30 -3.05 7.78
N ILE A 73 15.38 -2.22 6.74
CA ILE A 73 15.19 -2.71 5.36
C ILE A 73 16.51 -3.27 4.80
N GLU A 74 16.44 -4.46 4.22
CA GLU A 74 17.59 -5.08 3.55
C GLU A 74 17.96 -4.32 2.27
N ASP A 75 19.24 -4.32 1.89
CA ASP A 75 19.73 -3.60 0.71
C ASP A 75 19.08 -4.08 -0.59
N ASP A 76 18.79 -5.39 -0.70
CA ASP A 76 18.10 -5.97 -1.85
C ASP A 76 16.64 -5.47 -1.95
N ASP A 77 15.96 -5.32 -0.82
CA ASP A 77 14.61 -4.76 -0.75
C ASP A 77 14.60 -3.27 -1.07
N ARG A 78 15.60 -2.53 -0.58
CA ARG A 78 15.80 -1.11 -0.91
C ARG A 78 15.98 -0.93 -2.41
N LYS A 79 16.78 -1.78 -3.04
CA LYS A 79 17.00 -1.78 -4.49
C LYS A 79 15.72 -2.14 -5.24
N LEU A 80 15.04 -3.21 -4.85
CA LEU A 80 13.79 -3.63 -5.48
C LEU A 80 12.74 -2.53 -5.44
N LEU A 81 12.52 -1.90 -4.28
CA LEU A 81 11.56 -0.79 -4.12
C LEU A 81 11.95 0.45 -4.94
N SER A 82 13.24 0.69 -5.13
CA SER A 82 13.76 1.77 -5.99
C SER A 82 13.51 1.45 -7.48
N ASP A 83 13.69 0.20 -7.89
CA ASP A 83 13.48 -0.25 -9.28
C ASP A 83 11.99 -0.19 -9.66
N LEU A 84 11.09 -0.49 -8.71
CA LEU A 84 9.64 -0.37 -8.88
C LEU A 84 9.17 1.05 -9.29
N LYS A 85 9.98 2.09 -9.07
CA LYS A 85 9.69 3.46 -9.52
C LYS A 85 9.57 3.56 -11.04
N ASN A 86 10.38 2.79 -11.74
CA ASN A 86 10.57 2.88 -13.19
C ASN A 86 9.84 1.77 -13.94
N GLU A 87 9.29 0.78 -13.23
CA GLU A 87 8.53 -0.32 -13.80
C GLU A 87 7.26 0.21 -14.48
N LYS A 88 7.08 -0.13 -15.76
CA LYS A 88 5.93 0.30 -16.58
C LYS A 88 5.11 -0.86 -17.11
N GLU A 89 5.67 -2.06 -17.14
CA GLU A 89 5.10 -3.15 -17.93
C GLU A 89 4.53 -4.24 -17.04
N ASN A 90 5.14 -4.54 -15.89
CA ASN A 90 4.76 -5.65 -15.05
C ASN A 90 4.12 -5.24 -13.71
N LEU A 91 2.93 -4.66 -13.78
CA LEU A 91 2.14 -4.21 -12.61
C LEU A 91 1.90 -5.31 -11.57
N LYS A 92 1.63 -6.54 -12.03
CA LYS A 92 1.41 -7.69 -11.15
C LYS A 92 2.67 -7.99 -10.34
N SER A 93 3.83 -7.97 -10.99
CA SER A 93 5.10 -8.16 -10.29
C SER A 93 5.36 -7.03 -9.31
N SER A 94 5.05 -5.78 -9.69
CA SER A 94 5.25 -4.63 -8.81
C SER A 94 4.48 -4.73 -7.50
N ILE A 95 3.18 -5.08 -7.57
CA ILE A 95 2.34 -5.25 -6.38
C ILE A 95 2.84 -6.43 -5.53
N LYS A 96 3.23 -7.53 -6.16
CA LYS A 96 3.78 -8.69 -5.45
C LYS A 96 5.06 -8.33 -4.71
N SER A 97 6.01 -7.71 -5.39
CA SER A 97 7.27 -7.26 -4.81
C SER A 97 7.05 -6.28 -3.66
N LEU A 98 6.17 -5.29 -3.83
CA LEU A 98 5.81 -4.37 -2.74
C LEU A 98 5.23 -5.13 -1.54
N SER A 99 4.31 -6.06 -1.76
CA SER A 99 3.69 -6.86 -0.69
C SER A 99 4.72 -7.67 0.11
N GLU A 100 5.72 -8.26 -0.58
CA GLU A 100 6.80 -9.02 0.05
C GLU A 100 7.71 -8.14 0.90
N ILE A 101 8.07 -6.95 0.41
CA ILE A 101 8.89 -5.97 1.15
C ILE A 101 8.14 -5.51 2.40
N LEU A 102 6.85 -5.17 2.27
CA LEU A 102 6.02 -4.75 3.40
C LEU A 102 5.85 -5.86 4.42
N TYR A 103 5.73 -7.12 3.96
CA TYR A 103 5.69 -8.27 4.85
C TYR A 103 6.97 -8.43 5.65
N ARG A 104 8.15 -8.34 5.00
CA ARG A 104 9.44 -8.43 5.69
C ARG A 104 9.65 -7.29 6.69
N TYR A 105 9.31 -6.06 6.30
CA TYR A 105 9.52 -4.87 7.14
C TYR A 105 8.56 -4.83 8.35
N TYR A 106 7.26 -5.01 8.13
CA TYR A 106 6.26 -4.91 9.21
C TYR A 106 5.98 -6.24 9.91
N ASN A 107 6.49 -7.37 9.40
CA ASN A 107 6.12 -8.72 9.82
C ASN A 107 4.59 -8.96 9.81
N LYS A 108 3.91 -8.34 8.83
CA LYS A 108 2.45 -8.33 8.68
C LYS A 108 2.11 -8.46 7.20
N LYS A 109 1.17 -9.35 6.85
CA LYS A 109 0.68 -9.46 5.48
C LYS A 109 -0.07 -8.18 5.12
N SER A 110 0.29 -7.54 4.02
CA SER A 110 -0.42 -6.34 3.55
C SER A 110 -1.86 -6.68 3.17
N LEU A 111 -2.77 -5.75 3.45
CA LEU A 111 -4.12 -5.78 2.91
C LEU A 111 -4.07 -5.00 1.59
N SER A 112 -4.29 -5.71 0.49
CA SER A 112 -4.39 -5.18 -0.86
C SER A 112 -5.78 -5.41 -1.46
#